data_AF-A0A5N5FMK5-F1
#
_entry.id   AF-A0A5N5FMK5-F1
#
_cell.length_a   1.000
_cell.length_b   1.000
_cell.length_c   1.000
_cell.angle_alpha   90.00
_cell.angle_beta   90.00
_cell.angle_gamma   90.00
#
_symmetry.space_group_name_H-M   'P 1'
#
loop_
_entity.id
_entity.type
_entity.pdbx_description
1 polymer ?
#
loop_
_entity_poly.entity_id
_entity_poly.type
_entity_poly.pdbx_seq_one_letter_code
_entity_poly.pdbx_strand_id
1 'polypeptide(L)'
;MINGYADNGLGDDGLQMFEVMREKGLQPNSETFVAVFSTCASADAVEETFIHFESMKTEYGISAGVDHYMGVLDVLGKCGHLNEAIDYIEKLPFEPTVLVGRL
;
A
#
# COMPACT_ATOMS: atom_id res chain seq x y z
N MET A 1 -13.57 -4.63 3.76
CA MET A 1 -13.77 -5.68 2.74
C MET A 1 -12.44 -6.05 2.09
N ILE A 2 -11.71 -5.10 1.49
CA ILE A 2 -10.36 -5.31 0.91
C ILE A 2 -9.36 -5.83 1.95
N ASN A 3 -9.26 -5.21 3.14
CA ASN A 3 -8.37 -5.69 4.23
C ASN A 3 -8.57 -7.16 4.61
N GLY A 4 -9.81 -7.65 4.55
CA GLY A 4 -10.10 -9.05 4.90
C GLY A 4 -9.39 -10.03 3.97
N TYR A 5 -9.15 -9.66 2.71
CA TYR A 5 -8.38 -10.49 1.79
C TYR A 5 -6.89 -10.49 2.13
N ALA A 6 -6.32 -9.31 2.44
CA ALA A 6 -4.92 -9.19 2.88
C ALA A 6 -4.63 -10.06 4.11
N ASP A 7 -5.49 -9.96 5.13
CA ASP A 7 -5.36 -10.68 6.41
C ASP A 7 -5.41 -12.21 6.27
N ASN A 8 -5.96 -12.71 5.16
CA ASN A 8 -6.11 -14.14 4.88
C ASN A 8 -5.15 -14.66 3.80
N GLY A 9 -4.15 -13.87 3.40
CA GLY A 9 -3.19 -14.29 2.36
C GLY A 9 -3.76 -14.28 0.94
N LEU A 10 -4.89 -13.62 0.71
CA LEU A 10 -5.61 -13.57 -0.56
C LEU A 10 -5.37 -12.23 -1.27
N GLY A 11 -4.11 -11.80 -1.36
CA GLY A 11 -3.75 -10.48 -1.90
C GLY A 11 -4.34 -10.20 -3.28
N ASP A 12 -4.25 -11.15 -4.21
CA ASP A 12 -4.79 -11.03 -5.57
C ASP A 12 -6.31 -10.79 -5.59
N ASP A 13 -7.08 -11.52 -4.78
CA ASP A 13 -8.52 -11.34 -4.66
C ASP A 13 -8.85 -9.96 -4.05
N GLY A 14 -8.00 -9.48 -3.15
CA GLY A 14 -8.08 -8.15 -2.56
C GLY A 14 -7.90 -7.03 -3.61
N LEU A 15 -6.92 -7.18 -4.49
CA LEU A 15 -6.69 -6.27 -5.62
C LEU A 15 -7.83 -6.33 -6.63
N GLN A 16 -8.34 -7.52 -6.94
CA GLN A 16 -9.53 -7.67 -7.79
C GLN A 16 -10.75 -6.95 -7.17
N MET A 17 -10.92 -7.02 -5.85
CA MET A 17 -11.99 -6.29 -5.16
C MET A 17 -11.81 -4.77 -5.24
N PHE A 18 -10.57 -4.28 -5.24
CA PHE A 18 -10.28 -2.86 -5.49
C PHE A 18 -10.67 -2.44 -6.92
N GLU A 19 -10.35 -3.26 -7.93
CA GLU A 19 -10.76 -2.98 -9.31
C GLU A 19 -12.29 -2.99 -9.47
N VAL A 20 -12.98 -3.98 -8.88
CA VAL A 20 -14.46 -4.01 -8.87
C VAL A 20 -15.06 -2.77 -8.21
N MET A 21 -14.41 -2.23 -7.16
CA MET A 21 -14.84 -0.98 -6.54
C MET A 21 -14.75 0.19 -7.53
N ARG A 22 -13.63 0.31 -8.26
CA ARG A 22 -13.41 1.35 -9.28
C ARG A 22 -14.41 1.24 -10.42
N GLU A 23 -14.63 0.03 -10.95
CA GLU A 23 -15.59 -0.23 -12.05
C GLU A 23 -17.03 0.13 -11.68
N LYS A 24 -17.39 -0.01 -10.40
CA LYS A 24 -18.71 0.40 -9.87
C LYS A 24 -18.82 1.90 -9.61
N GLY A 25 -17.78 2.68 -9.90
CA GLY A 25 -17.74 4.12 -9.66
C GLY A 25 -17.64 4.50 -8.18
N LEU A 26 -17.32 3.55 -7.30
CA LEU A 26 -17.11 3.82 -5.89
C LEU A 26 -15.74 4.46 -5.71
N GLN A 27 -15.72 5.62 -5.06
CA GLN A 27 -14.48 6.39 -4.89
C GLN A 27 -13.65 5.82 -3.74
N PRO A 28 -12.39 5.43 -3.98
CA PRO A 28 -11.49 5.06 -2.91
C PRO A 28 -11.19 6.29 -2.05
N ASN A 29 -10.96 6.05 -0.77
CA ASN A 29 -10.51 7.06 0.17
C ASN A 29 -9.12 6.69 0.70
N SER A 30 -8.58 7.54 1.58
CA SER A 30 -7.28 7.32 2.22
C SER A 30 -7.15 5.92 2.85
N GLU A 31 -8.14 5.49 3.64
CA GLU A 31 -8.13 4.16 4.28
C GLU A 31 -8.19 3.01 3.26
N THR A 32 -8.86 3.23 2.12
CA THR A 32 -8.92 2.25 1.03
C THR A 32 -7.52 1.96 0.49
N PHE A 33 -6.68 2.98 0.32
CA PHE A 33 -5.31 2.80 -0.17
C PHE A 33 -4.41 2.08 0.84
N VAL A 34 -4.57 2.34 2.14
CA VAL A 34 -3.87 1.55 3.18
C VAL A 34 -4.24 0.07 3.07
N ALA A 35 -5.50 -0.24 2.78
CA ALA A 35 -5.94 -1.60 2.53
C ALA A 35 -5.36 -2.21 1.25
N VAL A 36 -5.28 -1.42 0.18
CA VAL A 36 -4.67 -1.83 -1.09
C VAL A 36 -3.20 -2.17 -0.90
N PHE A 37 -2.43 -1.37 -0.16
CA PHE A 37 -1.02 -1.71 0.11
C PHE A 37 -0.87 -2.97 0.94
N SER A 38 -1.77 -3.19 1.91
CA SER A 38 -1.81 -4.44 2.67
C SER A 38 -2.10 -5.65 1.76
N THR A 39 -2.97 -5.50 0.76
CA THR A 39 -3.23 -6.55 -0.24
C THR A 39 -2.04 -6.76 -1.17
N CYS A 40 -1.36 -5.68 -1.60
CA CYS A 40 -0.15 -5.78 -2.42
C CYS A 40 0.97 -6.55 -1.69
N ALA A 41 1.17 -6.28 -0.40
CA ALA A 41 2.16 -7.00 0.40
C ALA A 41 1.85 -8.49 0.53
N SER A 42 0.56 -8.85 0.51
CA SER A 42 0.08 -10.24 0.53
C SER A 42 0.18 -10.93 -0.84
N ALA A 43 0.17 -10.15 -1.93
CA ALA A 43 0.25 -10.61 -3.32
C ALA A 43 1.65 -10.57 -3.94
N ASP A 44 2.68 -10.10 -3.21
CA ASP A 44 4.02 -9.82 -3.76
C ASP A 44 4.00 -8.77 -4.91
N ALA A 45 3.07 -7.81 -4.83
CA ALA A 45 2.74 -6.86 -5.91
C ALA A 45 3.42 -5.50 -5.70
N VAL A 46 4.76 -5.49 -5.82
CA VAL A 46 5.58 -4.30 -5.57
C VAL A 46 5.34 -3.20 -6.62
N GLU A 47 5.21 -3.57 -7.90
CA GLU A 47 4.99 -2.59 -8.98
C GLU A 47 3.63 -1.89 -8.82
N GLU A 48 2.58 -2.66 -8.57
CA GLU A 48 1.22 -2.20 -8.33
C GLU A 48 1.15 -1.25 -7.13
N THR A 49 1.96 -1.48 -6.11
CA THR A 49 2.04 -0.60 -4.93
C THR A 49 2.41 0.83 -5.32
N PHE A 50 3.42 1.00 -6.18
CA PHE A 50 3.85 2.34 -6.61
C PHE A 50 2.83 2.99 -7.56
N ILE A 51 2.20 2.20 -8.44
CA ILE A 51 1.10 2.67 -9.30
C ILE A 51 -0.04 3.21 -8.43
N HIS A 52 -0.49 2.43 -7.44
CA HIS A 52 -1.58 2.84 -6.56
C HIS A 52 -1.18 4.02 -5.68
N PHE A 53 0.06 4.08 -5.17
CA PHE A 53 0.55 5.21 -4.38
C PHE A 53 0.57 6.52 -5.18
N GLU A 54 0.99 6.48 -6.45
CA GLU A 54 0.92 7.64 -7.33
C GLU A 54 -0.54 8.05 -7.63
N SER A 55 -1.39 7.06 -7.94
CA SER A 55 -2.80 7.26 -8.29
C SER A 55 -3.57 8.02 -7.21
N MET A 56 -3.20 7.86 -5.93
CA MET A 56 -3.81 8.59 -4.81
C MET A 56 -3.92 10.08 -5.12
N LYS A 57 -2.81 10.69 -5.55
CA LYS A 57 -2.76 12.13 -5.82
C LYS A 57 -3.25 12.45 -7.23
N THR A 58 -2.82 11.68 -8.22
CA THR A 58 -3.04 12.01 -9.64
C THR A 58 -4.47 11.72 -10.12
N GLU A 59 -5.09 10.66 -9.61
CA GLU A 59 -6.45 10.25 -9.97
C GLU A 59 -7.50 10.67 -8.93
N TYR A 60 -7.18 10.57 -7.64
CA TYR A 60 -8.17 10.75 -6.56
C TYR A 60 -8.01 12.03 -5.72
N GLY A 61 -6.93 12.79 -5.94
CA GLY A 61 -6.66 14.03 -5.18
C GLY A 61 -6.40 13.80 -3.68
N ILE A 62 -6.01 12.59 -3.29
CA ILE A 62 -5.73 12.18 -1.92
C ILE A 62 -4.24 12.43 -1.63
N SER A 63 -3.97 13.23 -0.61
CA SER A 63 -2.61 13.42 -0.09
C SER A 63 -2.17 12.22 0.75
N ALA A 64 -0.97 11.70 0.49
CA ALA A 64 -0.39 10.64 1.31
C ALA A 64 -0.05 11.15 2.73
N GLY A 65 -0.68 10.54 3.73
CA GLY A 65 -0.28 10.59 5.15
C GLY A 65 0.63 9.43 5.55
N VAL A 66 1.12 9.45 6.81
CA VAL A 66 2.11 8.49 7.36
C VAL A 66 1.76 7.03 7.07
N ASP A 67 0.49 6.64 7.27
CA ASP A 67 0.06 5.24 7.10
C ASP A 67 0.24 4.73 5.66
N HIS A 68 0.15 5.59 4.66
CA HIS A 68 0.37 5.20 3.26
C HIS A 68 1.85 4.96 2.98
N TYR A 69 2.74 5.82 3.49
CA TYR A 69 4.18 5.64 3.38
C TYR A 69 4.62 4.36 4.11
N MET A 70 4.08 4.12 5.31
CA MET A 70 4.33 2.89 6.05
C MET A 70 3.76 1.67 5.33
N GLY A 71 2.64 1.79 4.63
CA GLY A 71 2.10 0.74 3.76
C GLY A 71 3.06 0.35 2.62
N VAL A 72 3.63 1.33 1.91
CA VAL A 72 4.65 1.06 0.88
C VAL A 72 5.89 0.40 1.48
N LEU A 73 6.33 0.86 2.65
CA LEU A 73 7.46 0.25 3.37
C LEU A 73 7.17 -1.19 3.78
N ASP A 74 5.96 -1.50 4.27
CA ASP A 74 5.52 -2.85 4.62
C ASP A 74 5.53 -3.79 3.42
N VAL A 75 5.09 -3.32 2.24
CA VAL A 75 5.19 -4.06 0.99
C VAL A 75 6.65 -4.40 0.69
N LEU A 76 7.54 -3.40 0.63
CA LEU A 76 8.96 -3.63 0.31
C LEU A 76 9.62 -4.61 1.29
N GLY A 77 9.32 -4.47 2.59
CA GLY A 77 9.84 -5.36 3.63
C GLY A 77 9.37 -6.81 3.47
N LYS A 78 8.05 -7.03 3.28
CA LYS A 78 7.46 -8.37 3.16
C LYS A 78 7.81 -9.07 1.85
N CYS A 79 7.97 -8.31 0.77
CA CYS A 79 8.37 -8.83 -0.55
C CYS A 79 9.89 -9.06 -0.67
N GLY A 80 10.67 -8.74 0.39
CA GLY A 80 12.12 -8.98 0.41
C GLY A 80 12.98 -7.94 -0.30
N HIS A 81 12.41 -6.80 -0.68
CA HIS A 81 13.09 -5.65 -1.30
C HIS A 81 13.76 -4.75 -0.25
N LEU A 82 14.68 -5.33 0.53
CA LEU A 82 15.28 -4.67 1.69
C LEU A 82 16.12 -3.44 1.33
N ASN A 83 16.85 -3.47 0.21
CA ASN A 83 17.66 -2.32 -0.20
C ASN A 83 16.77 -1.15 -0.60
N GLU A 84 15.72 -1.42 -1.36
CA GLU A 84 14.73 -0.44 -1.77
C GLU A 84 13.94 0.09 -0.56
N ALA A 85 13.66 -0.75 0.44
CA ALA A 85 13.06 -0.32 1.70
C ALA A 85 13.95 0.68 2.45
N ILE A 86 15.27 0.44 2.51
CA ILE A 86 16.25 1.36 3.12
C ILE A 86 16.29 2.67 2.34
N ASP A 87 16.45 2.60 1.02
CA ASP A 87 16.47 3.78 0.14
C ASP A 87 15.16 4.58 0.23
N TYR A 88 14.03 3.91 0.46
CA TYR A 88 12.73 4.53 0.64
C TYR A 88 12.63 5.26 1.98
N ILE A 89 13.11 4.65 3.07
CA ILE A 89 13.16 5.27 4.41
C ILE A 89 13.93 6.60 4.37
N GLU A 90 15.06 6.65 3.66
CA GLU A 90 15.87 7.86 3.53
C GLU A 90 15.15 9.00 2.78
N LYS A 91 14.15 8.68 1.97
CA LYS A 91 13.37 9.63 1.16
C LYS A 91 12.04 10.03 1.81
N LEU A 92 11.71 9.50 2.99
CA LEU A 92 10.47 9.84 3.68
C LEU A 92 10.40 11.35 3.98
N PRO A 93 9.23 11.99 3.79
CA PRO A 93 9.08 13.41 4.07
C PRO A 93 8.92 13.73 5.57
N PHE A 94 9.16 12.76 6.44
CA PHE A 94 9.08 12.85 7.89
C PHE A 94 10.13 11.91 8.52
N GLU A 95 10.50 12.18 9.78
CA GLU A 95 11.35 11.26 10.53
C GLU A 95 10.62 9.94 10.75
N PRO A 96 11.19 8.79 10.35
CA PRO A 96 10.60 7.50 10.61
C PRO A 96 10.42 7.37 12.13
N THR A 97 9.18 7.46 12.60
CA THR A 97 8.90 7.18 14.01
C THR A 97 9.33 5.74 14.25
N VAL A 98 10.00 5.46 15.37
CA VAL A 98 10.58 4.15 15.72
C VAL A 98 9.48 3.07 15.80
N LEU A 99 8.98 2.63 14.64
CA LEU A 99 8.17 1.45 14.38
C LEU A 99 9.00 0.40 13.63
N VAL A 100 10.33 0.62 13.55
CA VAL A 100 11.33 -0.38 13.16
C VAL A 100 11.49 -1.37 14.32
N GLY A 101 10.45 -2.16 14.57
CA GLY A 101 10.41 -3.13 15.67
C GLY A 101 9.63 -4.41 15.33
N ARG A 102 9.27 -4.63 14.06
CA ARG A 102 8.66 -5.86 13.57
C ARG A 102 9.11 -6.20 12.15
N LEU A 103 10.42 -6.17 11.93
CA LEU A 103 11.05 -7.04 10.92
C LEU A 103 11.39 -8.37 11.59
#